data_AF-A0A7K2MAE3-F1
#
_entry.id   AF-A0A7K2MAE3-F1
#
_cell.length_a   1.000
_cell.length_b   1.000
_cell.length_c   1.000
_cell.angle_alpha   90.00
_cell.angle_beta   90.00
_cell.angle_gamma   90.00
#
_symmetry.space_group_name_H-M   'P 1'
#
loop_
_entity.id
_entity.type
_entity.pdbx_description
1 polymer ?
#
loop_
_entity_poly.entity_id
_entity_poly.type
_entity_poly.pdbx_seq_one_letter_code
_entity_poly.pdbx_strand_id
1 'polypeptide(L)'
;QAALAGHTSLEAPALTAALAQRGVPDADAALQSALAEGEALVFQDALEEPGAPAPTPEADGDEEETGEERPVRVLVGLERYALAEESLADGLARLINSAPGEHGPAEGWERAAGAARGSAGELIRAVSGHGLVLHTGGEAA
;
A
#
# COMPACT_ATOMS: atom_id res chain seq x y z
N GLN A 1 -14.77 2.49 12.27
CA GLN A 1 -14.06 3.58 12.96
C GLN A 1 -12.64 3.70 12.42
N ALA A 2 -11.82 2.64 12.44
CA ALA A 2 -10.51 2.61 11.78
C ALA A 2 -10.56 3.08 10.31
N ALA A 3 -11.45 2.49 9.49
CA ALA A 3 -11.59 2.89 8.08
C ALA A 3 -12.02 4.34 7.88
N LEU A 4 -12.77 4.93 8.83
CA LEU A 4 -13.14 6.35 8.78
C LEU A 4 -11.96 7.28 9.08
N ALA A 5 -10.93 6.77 9.76
CA ALA A 5 -9.66 7.45 10.00
C ALA A 5 -8.60 7.06 8.94
N GLY A 6 -8.97 6.32 7.89
CA GLY A 6 -8.07 5.85 6.84
C GLY A 6 -7.32 4.55 7.15
N HIS A 7 -7.60 3.88 8.27
CA HIS A 7 -6.98 2.59 8.61
C HIS A 7 -7.87 1.42 8.17
N THR A 8 -7.40 0.62 7.23
CA THR A 8 -8.08 -0.59 6.72
C THR A 8 -7.64 -1.87 7.43
N SER A 9 -6.50 -1.83 8.13
CA SER A 9 -5.99 -2.89 8.99
C SER A 9 -5.50 -2.34 10.34
N LEU A 10 -5.42 -3.20 11.35
CA LEU A 10 -4.91 -2.88 12.69
C LEU A 10 -3.99 -4.00 13.20
N GLU A 11 -3.02 -3.66 14.04
CA GLU A 11 -2.22 -4.67 14.75
C GLU A 11 -3.10 -5.55 15.63
N ALA A 12 -2.87 -6.87 15.58
CA ALA A 12 -3.71 -7.84 16.31
C ALA A 12 -3.85 -7.51 17.82
N PRO A 13 -2.79 -7.14 18.57
CA PRO A 13 -2.91 -6.76 19.98
C PRO A 13 -3.74 -5.48 20.19
N ALA A 14 -3.61 -4.50 19.27
CA ALA A 14 -4.39 -3.27 19.34
C ALA A 14 -5.88 -3.53 19.07
N LEU A 15 -6.17 -4.45 18.14
CA LEU A 15 -7.53 -4.89 17.83
C LEU A 15 -8.18 -5.62 19.01
N THR A 16 -7.51 -6.60 19.61
CA THR A 16 -8.08 -7.36 20.75
C THR A 16 -8.29 -6.48 21.97
N ALA A 17 -7.35 -5.57 22.28
CA ALA A 17 -7.53 -4.56 23.32
C ALA A 17 -8.73 -3.63 23.03
N ALA A 18 -8.89 -3.21 21.79
CA ALA A 18 -10.01 -2.38 21.35
C ALA A 18 -11.37 -3.11 21.48
N LEU A 19 -11.43 -4.41 21.15
CA LEU A 19 -12.63 -5.24 21.32
C LEU A 19 -12.98 -5.43 22.80
N ALA A 20 -11.99 -5.70 23.65
CA ALA A 20 -12.18 -5.83 25.10
C ALA A 20 -12.74 -4.54 25.72
N GLN A 21 -12.22 -3.37 25.35
CA GLN A 21 -12.74 -2.07 25.80
C GLN A 21 -14.21 -1.83 25.40
N ARG A 22 -14.68 -2.50 24.34
CA ARG A 22 -16.06 -2.40 23.84
C ARG A 22 -16.97 -3.49 24.43
N GLY A 23 -16.46 -4.29 25.36
CA GLY A 23 -17.23 -5.32 26.06
C GLY A 23 -17.45 -6.61 25.26
N VAL A 24 -16.63 -6.87 24.22
CA VAL A 24 -16.66 -8.15 23.50
C VAL A 24 -16.16 -9.25 24.45
N PRO A 25 -16.98 -10.28 24.75
CA PRO A 25 -16.53 -11.42 25.54
C PRO A 25 -15.45 -12.20 24.79
N ASP A 26 -14.37 -12.56 25.47
CA ASP A 26 -13.24 -13.31 24.91
C ASP A 26 -12.80 -12.77 23.53
N ALA A 27 -12.25 -11.55 23.54
CA ALA A 27 -11.88 -10.82 22.34
C ALA A 27 -10.91 -11.61 21.43
N ASP A 28 -10.03 -12.41 22.02
CA ASP A 28 -9.11 -13.27 21.28
C ASP A 28 -9.87 -14.39 20.55
N ALA A 29 -10.75 -15.13 21.25
CA ALA A 29 -11.56 -16.17 20.60
C ALA A 29 -12.49 -15.60 19.52
N ALA A 30 -13.09 -14.44 19.76
CA ALA A 30 -13.94 -13.76 18.78
C ALA A 30 -13.15 -13.38 17.52
N LEU A 31 -11.92 -12.88 17.67
CA LEU A 31 -11.04 -12.59 16.55
C LEU A 31 -10.67 -13.87 15.77
N GLN A 32 -10.32 -14.95 16.47
CA GLN A 32 -10.01 -16.23 15.81
C GLN A 32 -11.20 -16.79 15.04
N SER A 33 -12.44 -16.65 15.57
CA SER A 33 -13.66 -17.06 14.85
C SER A 33 -13.82 -16.27 13.55
N ALA A 34 -13.69 -14.94 13.60
CA ALA A 34 -13.81 -14.08 12.42
C ALA A 34 -12.74 -14.40 11.35
N LEU A 35 -11.52 -14.77 11.76
CA LEU A 35 -10.48 -15.24 10.86
C LEU A 35 -10.84 -16.61 10.24
N ALA A 36 -11.33 -17.55 11.04
CA ALA A 36 -11.74 -18.87 10.57
C ALA A 36 -12.94 -18.81 9.61
N GLU A 37 -13.85 -17.86 9.82
CA GLU A 37 -15.01 -17.60 8.97
C GLU A 37 -14.66 -16.78 7.72
N GLY A 38 -13.45 -16.21 7.65
CA GLY A 38 -12.98 -15.40 6.53
C GLY A 38 -13.56 -13.99 6.51
N GLU A 39 -14.18 -13.53 7.59
CA GLU A 39 -14.69 -12.15 7.71
C GLU A 39 -13.54 -11.14 7.96
N ALA A 40 -12.41 -11.64 8.46
CA ALA A 40 -11.18 -10.90 8.63
C ALA A 40 -10.00 -11.69 8.04
N LEU A 41 -8.99 -10.97 7.55
CA LEU A 41 -7.79 -11.52 6.94
C LEU A 41 -6.55 -11.07 7.73
N VAL A 42 -5.55 -11.96 7.80
CA VAL A 42 -4.26 -11.70 8.44
C VAL A 42 -3.24 -11.30 7.39
N PHE A 43 -2.50 -10.23 7.68
CA PHE A 43 -1.36 -9.77 6.90
C PHE A 43 -0.11 -9.78 7.78
N GLN A 44 1.02 -10.13 7.19
CA GLN A 44 2.32 -10.12 7.86
C GLN A 44 3.16 -9.03 7.21
N ASP A 45 3.49 -8.03 8.01
CA ASP A 45 4.30 -6.88 7.62
C ASP A 45 5.71 -7.06 8.20
N ALA A 46 6.70 -7.31 7.34
CA ALA A 46 8.07 -7.51 7.79
C ALA A 46 8.62 -6.22 8.39
N LEU A 47 9.11 -6.28 9.63
CA LEU A 47 9.72 -5.13 10.25
C LEU A 47 11.10 -4.91 9.61
N GLU A 48 11.32 -3.70 9.09
CA GLU A 48 12.62 -3.29 8.60
C GLU A 48 13.60 -3.19 9.78
N GLU A 49 14.70 -3.94 9.70
CA GLU A 49 15.84 -3.71 10.58
C GLU A 49 16.60 -2.47 10.11
N PRO A 50 16.92 -1.52 11.01
CA PRO A 50 17.70 -0.35 10.64
C PRO A 50 19.05 -0.74 10.01
N GLY A 51 19.21 -0.49 8.71
CA GLY A 51 20.43 -0.78 7.95
C GLY A 51 20.39 -2.03 7.08
N ALA A 52 19.28 -2.79 7.05
CA ALA A 52 19.09 -3.86 6.10
C ALA A 52 18.72 -3.30 4.70
N PRO A 53 19.23 -3.89 3.59
CA PRO A 53 18.84 -3.49 2.25
C PRO A 53 17.34 -3.74 2.01
N ALA A 54 16.67 -2.79 1.34
CA ALA A 54 15.26 -2.92 0.99
C ALA A 54 15.03 -4.13 0.06
N PRO A 55 13.95 -4.91 0.25
CA PRO A 55 13.68 -6.07 -0.58
C PRO A 55 13.43 -5.66 -2.04
N THR A 56 14.12 -6.30 -2.98
CA THR A 56 13.83 -6.18 -4.42
C THR A 56 12.72 -7.15 -4.81
N PRO A 57 11.69 -6.71 -5.54
CA PRO A 57 10.50 -7.53 -5.85
C PRO A 57 10.72 -8.67 -6.88
N GLU A 58 11.95 -9.04 -7.24
CA GLU A 58 12.23 -9.99 -8.32
C GLU A 58 13.22 -11.13 -7.98
N ALA A 59 13.51 -11.40 -6.70
CA ALA A 59 14.35 -12.55 -6.33
C ALA A 59 13.54 -13.87 -6.27
N ASP A 60 12.98 -14.30 -7.41
CA ASP A 60 12.64 -15.70 -7.65
C ASP A 60 13.95 -16.44 -7.95
N GLY A 61 14.64 -16.88 -6.90
CA GLY A 61 15.84 -17.69 -7.07
C GLY A 61 16.56 -17.97 -5.76
N ASP A 62 16.25 -19.12 -5.16
CA ASP A 62 17.10 -19.92 -4.26
C ASP A 62 18.17 -19.12 -3.48
N GLU A 63 17.75 -18.21 -2.62
CA GLU A 63 18.61 -17.71 -1.54
C GLU A 63 18.53 -18.69 -0.38
N GLU A 64 19.55 -19.54 -0.33
CA GLU A 64 19.85 -20.53 0.71
C GLU A 64 19.51 -20.03 2.13
N GLU A 65 18.50 -20.68 2.72
CA GLU A 65 18.32 -21.05 4.14
C GLU A 65 19.42 -20.59 5.13
N THR A 66 19.61 -19.29 5.33
CA THR A 66 20.37 -18.72 6.47
C THR A 66 19.83 -17.38 6.98
N GLY A 67 18.62 -16.99 6.57
CA GLY A 67 17.97 -15.78 7.10
C GLY A 67 17.37 -16.04 8.47
N GLU A 68 17.83 -15.32 9.50
CA GLU A 68 17.09 -15.16 10.76
C GLU A 68 15.63 -14.82 10.43
N GLU A 69 14.66 -15.51 11.05
CA GLU A 69 13.23 -15.22 10.87
C GLU A 69 12.99 -13.75 11.23
N ARG A 70 12.92 -12.89 10.20
CA ARG A 70 12.75 -11.44 10.40
C ARG A 70 11.46 -11.21 11.19
N PRO A 71 11.49 -10.38 12.24
CA PRO A 71 10.31 -10.15 13.04
C PRO A 71 9.22 -9.52 12.16
N VAL A 72 8.04 -10.13 12.17
CA VAL A 72 6.87 -9.63 11.43
C VAL A 72 5.87 -9.01 12.39
N ARG A 73 5.28 -7.90 11.98
CA ARG A 73 4.08 -7.34 12.57
C ARG A 73 2.86 -8.00 11.96
N VAL A 74 1.96 -8.47 12.82
CA VAL A 74 0.70 -9.10 12.40
C VAL A 74 -0.42 -8.06 12.38
N LEU A 75 -0.96 -7.82 11.19
CA LEU A 75 -2.09 -6.94 10.95
C LEU A 75 -3.35 -7.74 10.64
N VAL A 76 -4.50 -7.21 11.03
CA VAL A 76 -5.82 -7.78 10.73
C VAL A 76 -6.65 -6.74 10.00
N GLY A 77 -7.12 -7.08 8.80
CA GLY A 77 -8.05 -6.29 8.01
C GLY A 77 -9.40 -6.99 7.87
N LEU A 78 -10.48 -6.23 7.70
CA LEU A 78 -11.76 -6.84 7.33
C LEU A 78 -11.72 -7.26 5.86
N GLU A 79 -12.28 -8.42 5.54
CA GLU A 79 -12.26 -9.02 4.20
C GLU A 79 -12.66 -8.02 3.11
N ARG A 80 -13.80 -7.35 3.25
CA ARG A 80 -14.28 -6.37 2.26
C ARG A 80 -13.29 -5.24 1.95
N TYR A 81 -12.51 -4.79 2.93
CA TYR A 81 -11.55 -3.71 2.74
C TYR A 81 -10.23 -4.27 2.21
N ALA A 82 -9.81 -5.43 2.70
CA ALA A 82 -8.66 -6.14 2.21
C ALA A 82 -8.78 -6.47 0.70
N LEU A 83 -9.90 -7.06 0.27
CA LEU A 83 -10.12 -7.37 -1.14
C LEU A 83 -10.24 -6.11 -2.00
N ALA A 84 -10.83 -5.04 -1.45
CA ALA A 84 -10.87 -3.76 -2.14
C ALA A 84 -9.46 -3.18 -2.35
N GLU A 85 -8.57 -3.32 -1.36
CA GLU A 85 -7.17 -2.89 -1.47
C GLU A 85 -6.36 -3.76 -2.44
N GLU A 86 -6.54 -5.07 -2.42
CA GLU A 86 -5.91 -5.97 -3.39
C GLU A 86 -6.36 -5.64 -4.81
N SER A 87 -7.66 -5.44 -5.02
CA SER A 87 -8.20 -5.05 -6.32
C SER A 87 -7.69 -3.68 -6.76
N LEU A 88 -7.52 -2.74 -5.82
CA LEU A 88 -6.92 -1.43 -6.11
C LEU A 88 -5.46 -1.59 -6.53
N ALA A 89 -4.68 -2.36 -5.78
CA ALA A 89 -3.26 -2.61 -6.07
C ALA A 89 -3.09 -3.28 -7.45
N ASP A 90 -3.87 -4.32 -7.75
CA ASP A 90 -3.87 -4.97 -9.07
C ASP A 90 -4.27 -3.99 -10.17
N GLY A 91 -5.32 -3.19 -9.94
CA GLY A 91 -5.74 -2.15 -10.89
C GLY A 91 -4.64 -1.11 -11.18
N LEU A 92 -3.92 -0.67 -10.15
CA LEU A 92 -2.79 0.26 -10.29
C LEU A 92 -1.61 -0.39 -11.03
N ALA A 93 -1.29 -1.64 -10.73
CA ALA A 93 -0.25 -2.38 -11.44
C ALA A 93 -0.59 -2.53 -12.93
N ARG A 94 -1.85 -2.85 -13.26
CA ARG A 94 -2.32 -2.90 -14.65
C ARG A 94 -2.23 -1.54 -15.32
N LEU A 95 -2.60 -0.46 -14.63
CA LEU A 95 -2.53 0.89 -15.17
C LEU A 95 -1.09 1.29 -15.49
N ILE A 96 -0.16 1.07 -14.56
CA ILE A 96 1.28 1.34 -14.75
C ILE A 96 1.81 0.60 -16.00
N ASN A 97 1.40 -0.65 -16.19
CA ASN A 97 1.83 -1.49 -17.30
C ASN A 97 1.01 -1.30 -18.59
N SER A 98 -0.02 -0.44 -18.59
CA SER A 98 -0.90 -0.22 -19.75
C SER A 98 -0.44 0.91 -20.68
N ALA A 99 0.45 1.79 -20.22
CA ALA A 99 0.93 2.91 -21.02
C ALA A 99 1.87 2.40 -22.14
N PRO A 100 1.72 2.85 -23.39
CA PRO A 100 2.69 2.54 -24.45
C PRO A 100 4.08 3.04 -24.03
N GLY A 101 5.08 2.16 -24.09
CA GLY A 101 6.43 2.44 -23.62
C GLY A 101 7.11 3.65 -24.27
N GLU A 102 7.95 4.31 -23.45
CA GLU A 102 9.01 5.27 -23.76
C GLU A 102 8.89 6.05 -25.08
N HIS A 103 8.01 7.04 -25.08
CA HIS A 103 8.32 8.28 -25.77
C HIS A 103 8.65 9.28 -24.67
N GLY A 104 9.95 9.39 -24.33
CA GLY A 104 10.45 10.44 -23.45
C GLY A 104 9.89 11.80 -23.88
N PRO A 105 9.81 12.80 -22.99
CA PRO A 105 8.96 13.98 -23.17
C PRO A 105 9.15 14.56 -24.57
N ALA A 106 8.21 14.24 -25.47
CA ALA A 106 8.17 14.82 -26.79
C ALA A 106 8.26 16.34 -26.58
N GLU A 107 9.03 17.07 -27.39
CA GLU A 107 9.32 18.51 -27.16
C GLU A 107 8.08 19.36 -26.83
N GLY A 108 6.87 18.91 -27.21
CA GLY A 108 5.60 19.48 -26.79
C GLY A 108 5.33 19.45 -25.28
N TRP A 109 5.68 18.37 -24.57
CA TRP A 109 5.55 18.24 -23.11
C TRP A 109 6.45 19.23 -22.37
N GLU A 110 7.71 19.38 -22.78
CA GLU A 110 8.62 20.34 -22.14
C GLU A 110 8.18 21.79 -22.40
N ARG A 111 7.72 22.09 -23.63
CA ARG A 111 7.14 23.42 -23.93
C ARG A 111 5.90 23.71 -23.07
N ALA A 112 5.02 22.73 -22.87
CA ALA A 112 3.84 22.87 -22.02
C ALA A 112 4.24 23.07 -20.55
N ALA A 113 5.23 22.33 -20.05
CA ALA A 113 5.76 22.47 -18.70
C ALA A 113 6.36 23.86 -18.46
N GLY A 114 7.14 24.38 -19.41
CA GLY A 114 7.75 25.71 -19.32
C GLY A 114 6.77 26.88 -19.40
N ALA A 115 5.57 26.67 -19.97
CA ALA A 115 4.51 27.68 -20.02
C ALA A 115 3.60 27.68 -18.79
N ALA A 116 3.65 26.62 -17.97
CA ALA A 116 2.82 26.46 -16.78
C ALA A 116 3.33 27.33 -15.61
N ARG A 117 2.41 27.68 -14.70
CA ARG A 117 2.71 28.45 -13.47
C ARG A 117 2.62 27.54 -12.25
N GLY A 118 3.38 27.86 -11.20
CA GLY A 118 3.36 27.08 -9.96
C GLY A 118 3.87 25.65 -10.16
N SER A 119 3.38 24.70 -9.35
CA SER A 119 3.79 23.29 -9.44
C SER A 119 3.31 22.58 -10.71
N ALA A 120 2.42 23.19 -11.50
CA ALA A 120 1.85 22.56 -12.70
C ALA A 120 2.93 22.16 -13.73
N GLY A 121 4.02 22.93 -13.85
CA GLY A 121 5.13 22.57 -14.74
C GLY A 121 5.87 21.29 -14.30
N GLU A 122 6.00 21.09 -12.99
CA GLU A 122 6.60 19.88 -12.42
C GLU A 122 5.68 18.67 -12.60
N LEU A 123 4.37 18.85 -12.41
CA LEU A 123 3.38 17.81 -12.66
C LEU A 123 3.37 17.37 -14.13
N ILE A 124 3.44 18.31 -15.07
CA ILE A 124 3.50 18.02 -16.51
C ILE A 124 4.74 17.18 -16.85
N ARG A 125 5.90 17.54 -16.29
CA ARG A 125 7.12 16.74 -16.45
C ARG A 125 6.99 15.35 -15.83
N ALA A 126 6.42 15.24 -14.62
CA ALA A 126 6.20 13.96 -13.96
C ALA A 126 5.31 13.04 -14.82
N VAL A 127 4.17 13.52 -15.30
CA VAL A 127 3.25 12.73 -16.14
C VAL A 127 3.88 12.35 -17.48
N SER A 128 4.74 13.19 -18.05
CA SER A 128 5.42 12.87 -19.31
C SER A 128 6.41 11.72 -19.22
N GLY A 129 6.92 11.42 -18.01
CA GLY A 129 7.93 10.38 -17.78
C GLY A 129 7.42 9.14 -17.05
N HIS A 130 6.18 9.15 -16.55
CA HIS A 130 5.66 8.08 -15.70
C HIS A 130 4.23 7.68 -16.12
N GLY A 131 3.95 6.39 -16.17
CA GLY A 131 2.62 5.85 -16.50
C GLY A 131 1.54 6.15 -15.45
N LEU A 132 1.95 6.50 -14.23
CA LEU A 132 1.06 6.91 -13.14
C LEU A 132 1.78 7.93 -12.25
N VAL A 133 1.11 9.04 -11.95
CA VAL A 133 1.57 10.05 -10.99
C VAL A 133 0.48 10.29 -9.96
N LEU A 134 0.80 10.08 -8.69
CA LEU A 134 -0.07 10.46 -7.58
C LEU A 134 0.26 11.88 -7.13
N HIS A 135 -0.66 12.82 -7.31
CA HIS A 135 -0.51 14.19 -6.85
C HIS A 135 -1.50 14.45 -5.72
N THR A 136 -0.99 14.82 -4.55
CA THR A 136 -1.79 15.12 -3.35
C THR A 136 -2.05 16.61 -3.14
N GLY A 137 -1.81 17.45 -4.16
CA GLY A 137 -2.01 18.91 -4.11
C GLY A 137 -3.35 19.38 -4.71
N GLY A 138 -4.02 20.29 -3.99
CA GLY A 138 -5.21 21.02 -4.46
C GLY A 138 -4.85 22.31 -5.23
N GLU A 139 -5.83 23.16 -5.53
CA GLU A 139 -5.70 24.38 -6.38
C GLU A 139 -4.57 25.38 -5.99
N ALA A 140 -3.96 25.22 -4.82
CA ALA A 140 -2.87 26.06 -4.31
C ALA A 140 -1.46 25.46 -4.47
N ALA A 141 -1.30 24.26 -5.04
CA ALA A 141 -0.01 23.68 -5.40
C ALA A 141 0.52 24.27 -6.71
#